data_AF-A0A381L3R4-F1
#
_entry.id   AF-A0A381L3R4-F1
#
_cell.length_a   1.000
_cell.length_b   1.000
_cell.length_c   1.000
_cell.angle_alpha   90.00
_cell.angle_beta   90.00
_cell.angle_gamma   90.00
#
_symmetry.space_group_name_H-M   'P 1'
#
loop_
_entity.id
_entity.type
_entity.pdbx_description
1 polymer ?
#
loop_
_entity_poly.entity_id
_entity_poly.type
_entity_poly.pdbx_seq_one_letter_code
_entity_poly.pdbx_strand_id
1 'polypeptide(L)'
;MWIKFCISLFLSWLIHQVKCIDRPYSDMYLPDGTDGFVCETKFFSIDYARQVARAVIGEFFFGKYFQNYPTLFEDRKLFNVKSDIFLSWPAKPRETIFTGNPGKFRLIVNIRGQIMGIVIKDINHHNNQVSFEKCKPVRRSIAEDNIESRLLDEFWRIAFPRYGFNCGSRYFPLSTVKSGNDLDSNYYFQNILEDKDKLTYFEKYKGDQFIGDNLRLYPLHHSSDSKLGSGPFGFFRVVFDKKDHDFKGIINLIDSEAKCVSVWDLSSPSPDTIYRPSSIFNMERMPDKDWPKTCAGRRFKYKTIWLYIEFALKDWSANWDGRELNFPIVEQNGLNFWPVRIPETNNKSMYNAFAIGHDTKKDVYGLYQADLRNGALINFQKCLDIPLREIRNLQGKLRLAKQL
;
A
#
# COMPACT_ATOMS: atom_id res chain seq x y z
N MET A 1 -21.53 -39.73 -3.29
CA MET A 1 -21.77 -38.27 -3.22
C MET A 1 -21.07 -37.62 -2.01
N TRP A 2 -21.16 -38.21 -0.82
CA TRP A 2 -20.51 -37.73 0.40
C TRP A 2 -18.97 -37.60 0.32
N ILE A 3 -18.29 -38.56 -0.29
CA ILE A 3 -16.82 -38.51 -0.43
C ILE A 3 -16.37 -37.29 -1.25
N LYS A 4 -17.09 -36.94 -2.33
CA LYS A 4 -16.78 -35.74 -3.14
C LYS A 4 -17.04 -34.44 -2.37
N PHE A 5 -18.05 -34.42 -1.51
CA PHE A 5 -18.34 -33.27 -0.63
C PHE A 5 -17.28 -33.11 0.47
N CYS A 6 -16.88 -34.21 1.12
CA CYS A 6 -15.79 -34.20 2.11
C CYS A 6 -14.45 -33.81 1.50
N ILE A 7 -14.12 -34.29 0.30
CA ILE A 7 -12.89 -33.88 -0.42
C ILE A 7 -12.95 -32.39 -0.77
N SER A 8 -14.09 -31.87 -1.23
CA SER A 8 -14.27 -30.43 -1.51
C SER A 8 -14.14 -29.57 -0.26
N LEU A 9 -14.73 -30.00 0.87
CA LEU A 9 -14.58 -29.34 2.17
C LEU A 9 -13.13 -29.37 2.66
N PHE A 10 -12.44 -30.49 2.50
CA PHE A 10 -11.05 -30.64 2.93
C PHE A 10 -10.10 -29.80 2.05
N LEU A 11 -10.32 -29.76 0.73
CA LEU A 11 -9.59 -28.90 -0.20
C LEU A 11 -9.87 -27.42 0.08
N SER A 12 -11.13 -27.04 0.31
CA SER A 12 -11.51 -25.68 0.69
C SER A 12 -10.87 -25.29 2.02
N TRP A 13 -10.85 -26.18 3.00
CA TRP A 13 -10.19 -25.97 4.29
C TRP A 13 -8.67 -25.87 4.15
N LEU A 14 -8.03 -26.71 3.33
CA LEU A 14 -6.59 -26.64 3.03
C LEU A 14 -6.23 -25.35 2.30
N ILE A 15 -6.99 -24.97 1.27
CA ILE A 15 -6.80 -23.71 0.55
C ILE A 15 -7.00 -22.54 1.51
N HIS A 16 -8.01 -22.60 2.37
CA HIS A 16 -8.22 -21.58 3.40
C HIS A 16 -7.07 -21.55 4.40
N GLN A 17 -6.57 -22.69 4.87
CA GLN A 17 -5.40 -22.76 5.74
C GLN A 17 -4.17 -22.18 5.06
N VAL A 18 -3.87 -22.54 3.81
CA VAL A 18 -2.71 -22.04 3.04
C VAL A 18 -2.83 -20.55 2.75
N LYS A 19 -4.01 -20.06 2.36
CA LYS A 19 -4.35 -18.63 2.24
C LYS A 19 -4.48 -17.92 3.61
N CYS A 20 -4.42 -18.63 4.72
CA CYS A 20 -4.45 -18.08 6.08
C CYS A 20 -3.15 -18.36 6.86
N ILE A 21 -2.12 -18.91 6.22
CA ILE A 21 -0.78 -18.91 6.78
C ILE A 21 -0.35 -17.44 6.78
N ASP A 22 -0.22 -16.87 7.98
CA ASP A 22 0.31 -15.53 8.20
C ASP A 22 1.77 -15.48 7.74
N ARG A 23 2.00 -15.32 6.43
CA ARG A 23 3.33 -15.09 5.89
C ARG A 23 3.71 -13.62 6.13
N PRO A 24 4.78 -13.34 6.88
CA PRO A 24 5.26 -11.97 7.04
C PRO A 24 5.70 -11.43 5.68
N TYR A 25 5.48 -10.13 5.46
CA TYR A 25 5.85 -9.44 4.21
C TYR A 25 5.09 -9.94 2.97
N SER A 26 3.87 -10.46 3.17
CA SER A 26 3.02 -10.97 2.09
C SER A 26 2.07 -9.91 1.53
N ASP A 27 1.75 -10.12 0.26
CA ASP A 27 0.77 -9.43 -0.56
C ASP A 27 -0.58 -10.17 -0.62
N MET A 28 -0.80 -11.08 0.32
CA MET A 28 -1.94 -12.02 0.35
C MET A 28 -3.33 -11.35 0.45
N TYR A 29 -3.38 -10.08 0.87
CA TYR A 29 -4.63 -9.29 0.94
C TYR A 29 -4.82 -8.34 -0.23
N LEU A 30 -3.91 -8.39 -1.20
CA LEU A 30 -4.10 -7.71 -2.48
C LEU A 30 -4.82 -8.67 -3.44
N PRO A 31 -5.51 -8.12 -4.46
CA PRO A 31 -6.08 -8.94 -5.52
C PRO A 31 -5.04 -9.89 -6.11
N ASP A 32 -5.44 -11.13 -6.38
CA ASP A 32 -4.58 -12.15 -6.96
C ASP A 32 -3.92 -11.63 -8.26
N GLY A 33 -2.62 -11.82 -8.38
CA GLY A 33 -1.85 -11.37 -9.55
C GLY A 33 -1.41 -9.91 -9.53
N THR A 34 -1.63 -9.17 -8.42
CA THR A 34 -1.08 -7.82 -8.23
C THR A 34 0.44 -7.85 -8.33
N ASP A 35 1.00 -7.00 -9.20
CA ASP A 35 2.45 -6.85 -9.38
C ASP A 35 2.95 -5.43 -9.09
N GLY A 36 2.03 -4.52 -8.74
CA GLY A 36 2.37 -3.19 -8.29
C GLY A 36 1.14 -2.32 -8.02
N PHE A 37 1.42 -1.03 -7.81
CA PHE A 37 0.42 0.01 -7.53
C PHE A 37 0.64 1.20 -8.44
N VAL A 38 -0.46 1.78 -8.91
CA VAL A 38 -0.45 3.04 -9.64
C VAL A 38 -1.02 4.16 -8.78
N CYS A 39 -0.21 5.19 -8.57
CA CYS A 39 -0.56 6.42 -7.88
C CYS A 39 -0.33 7.60 -8.83
N GLU A 40 -1.40 8.25 -9.30
CA GLU A 40 -1.32 9.29 -10.36
C GLU A 40 -0.54 8.77 -11.59
N THR A 41 0.64 9.33 -11.88
CA THR A 41 1.53 8.97 -12.99
C THR A 41 2.72 8.11 -12.55
N LYS A 42 2.70 7.60 -11.32
CA LYS A 42 3.79 6.82 -10.72
C LYS A 42 3.36 5.37 -10.55
N PHE A 43 4.28 4.49 -10.87
CA PHE A 43 4.16 3.06 -10.59
C PHE A 43 5.09 2.69 -9.43
N PHE A 44 4.64 1.76 -8.59
CA PHE A 44 5.41 1.16 -7.52
C PHE A 44 5.31 -0.36 -7.64
N SER A 45 6.42 -1.04 -7.85
CA SER A 45 6.46 -2.50 -7.94
C SER A 45 6.09 -3.17 -6.62
N ILE A 46 5.53 -4.39 -6.73
CA ILE A 46 5.22 -5.20 -5.54
C ILE A 46 6.49 -5.59 -4.78
N ASP A 47 7.61 -5.78 -5.48
CA ASP A 47 8.89 -6.10 -4.85
C ASP A 47 9.45 -4.93 -4.06
N TYR A 48 9.31 -3.70 -4.55
CA TYR A 48 9.59 -2.51 -3.76
C TYR A 48 8.69 -2.44 -2.51
N ALA A 49 7.38 -2.70 -2.65
CA ALA A 49 6.47 -2.70 -1.50
C ALA A 49 6.87 -3.77 -0.45
N ARG A 50 7.27 -4.97 -0.87
CA ARG A 50 7.79 -6.03 0.02
C ARG A 50 9.08 -5.61 0.73
N GLN A 51 10.00 -4.96 0.02
CA GLN A 51 11.23 -4.43 0.61
C GLN A 51 10.95 -3.37 1.67
N VAL A 52 10.05 -2.41 1.37
CA VAL A 52 9.65 -1.38 2.33
C VAL A 52 8.90 -1.99 3.51
N ALA A 53 8.02 -2.96 3.30
CA ALA A 53 7.33 -3.66 4.40
C ALA A 53 8.33 -4.30 5.38
N ARG A 54 9.40 -4.92 4.88
CA ARG A 54 10.50 -5.44 5.71
C ARG A 54 11.18 -4.33 6.52
N ALA A 55 11.48 -3.20 5.89
CA ALA A 55 12.08 -2.06 6.57
C ALA A 55 11.16 -1.49 7.67
N VAL A 56 9.85 -1.41 7.42
CA VAL A 56 8.86 -0.91 8.38
C VAL A 56 8.79 -1.77 9.64
N ILE A 57 8.68 -3.09 9.46
CA ILE A 57 8.65 -4.04 10.59
C ILE A 57 10.01 -4.07 11.30
N GLY A 58 11.10 -4.00 10.53
CA GLY A 58 12.45 -3.81 11.02
C GLY A 58 12.54 -2.64 12.01
N GLU A 59 12.12 -1.46 11.57
CA GLU A 59 12.15 -0.24 12.38
C GLU A 59 11.16 -0.26 13.55
N PHE A 60 9.98 -0.87 13.37
CA PHE A 60 8.95 -0.90 14.41
C PHE A 60 9.33 -1.80 15.60
N PHE A 61 9.86 -3.00 15.35
CA PHE A 61 10.16 -3.99 16.39
C PHE A 61 11.64 -4.00 16.81
N PHE A 62 12.55 -3.76 15.87
CA PHE A 62 13.99 -3.90 16.06
C PHE A 62 14.74 -2.57 15.93
N GLY A 63 14.04 -1.45 15.72
CA GLY A 63 14.64 -0.13 15.72
C GLY A 63 15.23 0.20 17.09
N LYS A 64 16.51 0.56 17.13
CA LYS A 64 17.18 0.99 18.38
C LYS A 64 16.69 2.35 18.86
N TYR A 65 16.25 3.20 17.93
CA TYR A 65 15.84 4.57 18.19
C TYR A 65 14.38 4.75 17.76
N PHE A 66 13.61 5.49 18.54
CA PHE A 66 12.26 5.88 18.17
C PHE A 66 12.31 6.96 17.08
N GLN A 67 12.07 6.55 15.84
CA GLN A 67 12.04 7.43 14.68
C GLN A 67 10.64 8.03 14.44
N ASN A 68 10.57 9.06 13.60
CA ASN A 68 9.28 9.65 13.16
C ASN A 68 8.41 8.67 12.35
N TYR A 69 9.02 7.67 11.72
CA TYR A 69 8.32 6.61 11.00
C TYR A 69 8.69 5.23 11.58
N PRO A 70 7.81 4.22 11.48
CA PRO A 70 6.46 4.32 10.91
C PRO A 70 5.51 5.17 11.76
N THR A 71 4.51 5.78 11.13
CA THR A 71 3.41 6.47 11.81
C THR A 71 2.18 5.57 11.86
N LEU A 72 1.22 5.88 12.75
CA LEU A 72 -0.05 5.18 12.79
C LEU A 72 -0.93 5.60 11.59
N PHE A 73 -1.52 4.65 10.91
CA PHE A 73 -2.55 4.89 9.90
C PHE A 73 -3.93 4.55 10.48
N GLU A 74 -4.80 5.56 10.62
CA GLU A 74 -6.09 5.39 11.30
C GLU A 74 -7.26 5.08 10.36
N ASP A 75 -7.17 5.44 9.07
CA ASP A 75 -8.28 5.28 8.12
C ASP A 75 -8.40 3.86 7.56
N ARG A 76 -8.64 2.90 8.45
CA ARG A 76 -8.72 1.47 8.10
C ARG A 76 -9.86 1.14 7.12
N LYS A 77 -10.89 1.98 7.07
CA LYS A 77 -12.04 1.83 6.16
C LYS A 77 -11.60 1.89 4.70
N LEU A 78 -10.52 2.61 4.40
CA LEU A 78 -9.93 2.68 3.07
C LEU A 78 -9.51 1.29 2.52
N PHE A 79 -9.23 0.34 3.41
CA PHE A 79 -8.86 -1.04 3.06
C PHE A 79 -9.95 -2.06 3.43
N ASN A 80 -11.15 -1.62 3.81
CA ASN A 80 -12.23 -2.48 4.30
C ASN A 80 -11.80 -3.40 5.46
N VAL A 81 -10.88 -2.92 6.30
CA VAL A 81 -10.39 -3.68 7.47
C VAL A 81 -11.00 -3.14 8.75
N LYS A 82 -11.52 -4.06 9.56
CA LYS A 82 -12.24 -3.74 10.79
C LYS A 82 -11.28 -3.36 11.92
N SER A 83 -10.29 -4.19 12.22
CA SER A 83 -9.51 -4.08 13.45
C SER A 83 -8.07 -4.54 13.27
N ASP A 84 -7.17 -3.58 13.05
CA ASP A 84 -5.73 -3.84 13.09
C ASP A 84 -4.93 -2.56 13.35
N ILE A 85 -3.66 -2.72 13.75
CA ILE A 85 -2.72 -1.60 13.78
C ILE A 85 -2.08 -1.49 12.39
N PHE A 86 -2.38 -0.41 11.69
CA PHE A 86 -1.74 -0.09 10.43
C PHE A 86 -0.63 0.93 10.63
N LEU A 87 0.49 0.65 10.00
CA LEU A 87 1.71 1.43 9.98
C LEU A 87 1.83 2.08 8.60
N SER A 88 2.08 3.38 8.59
CA SER A 88 2.33 4.18 7.39
C SER A 88 3.81 4.49 7.27
N TRP A 89 4.36 4.34 6.08
CA TRP A 89 5.76 4.62 5.78
C TRP A 89 5.93 5.33 4.44
N PRO A 90 6.87 6.28 4.29
CA PRO A 90 7.06 7.00 3.03
C PRO A 90 7.42 6.08 1.86
N ALA A 91 6.68 6.19 0.76
CA ALA A 91 6.97 5.50 -0.50
C ALA A 91 7.59 6.47 -1.52
N LYS A 92 8.65 6.02 -2.23
CA LYS A 92 9.42 6.85 -3.15
C LYS A 92 9.25 6.38 -4.60
N PRO A 93 8.90 7.29 -5.54
CA PRO A 93 8.70 6.92 -6.95
C PRO A 93 9.92 6.36 -7.69
N ARG A 94 11.11 6.47 -7.11
CA ARG A 94 12.35 5.85 -7.64
C ARG A 94 12.63 4.47 -7.01
N GLU A 95 11.67 3.95 -6.24
CA GLU A 95 11.76 2.68 -5.53
C GLU A 95 12.96 2.58 -4.58
N THR A 96 13.44 3.72 -4.10
CA THR A 96 14.50 3.81 -3.10
C THR A 96 13.91 3.78 -1.69
N ILE A 97 14.59 3.11 -0.76
CA ILE A 97 14.22 3.19 0.66
C ILE A 97 14.25 4.65 1.12
N PHE A 98 13.28 5.00 1.96
CA PHE A 98 13.10 6.36 2.46
C PHE A 98 14.32 6.88 3.23
N THR A 99 14.87 8.00 2.75
CA THR A 99 15.81 8.86 3.48
C THR A 99 15.40 10.33 3.30
N GLY A 100 15.19 11.08 4.39
CA GLY A 100 14.96 12.53 4.35
C GLY A 100 13.49 12.96 4.19
N ASN A 101 13.14 13.62 3.08
CA ASN A 101 11.79 14.16 2.87
C ASN A 101 10.78 13.03 2.62
N PRO A 102 9.66 12.90 3.36
CA PRO A 102 8.72 11.78 3.18
C PRO A 102 7.90 11.85 1.88
N GLY A 103 7.78 13.01 1.22
CA GLY A 103 6.89 13.16 0.05
C GLY A 103 5.42 12.87 0.38
N LYS A 104 4.61 12.58 -0.65
CA LYS A 104 3.15 12.37 -0.51
C LYS A 104 2.68 10.91 -0.51
N PHE A 105 3.47 9.98 -1.04
CA PHE A 105 3.05 8.57 -1.12
C PHE A 105 3.38 7.83 0.18
N ARG A 106 2.50 6.94 0.61
CA ARG A 106 2.71 6.10 1.79
C ARG A 106 2.40 4.64 1.48
N LEU A 107 3.31 3.73 1.85
CA LEU A 107 2.99 2.32 1.95
C LEU A 107 2.28 2.08 3.29
N ILE A 108 1.16 1.38 3.25
CA ILE A 108 0.41 0.97 4.43
C ILE A 108 0.61 -0.53 4.63
N VAL A 109 1.11 -0.90 5.80
CA VAL A 109 1.29 -2.30 6.23
C VAL A 109 0.66 -2.49 7.59
N ASN A 110 0.23 -3.71 7.92
CA ASN A 110 -0.13 -4.02 9.30
C ASN A 110 1.09 -4.42 10.14
N ILE A 111 0.91 -4.61 11.44
CA ILE A 111 2.00 -5.03 12.37
C ILE A 111 2.56 -6.44 12.10
N ARG A 112 1.93 -7.24 11.23
CA ARG A 112 2.46 -8.53 10.75
C ARG A 112 3.33 -8.36 9.49
N GLY A 113 3.46 -7.12 8.99
CA GLY A 113 4.17 -6.81 7.75
C GLY A 113 3.38 -7.13 6.49
N GLN A 114 2.08 -7.41 6.59
CA GLN A 114 1.24 -7.66 5.43
C GLN A 114 0.93 -6.34 4.72
N ILE A 115 1.08 -6.33 3.39
CA ILE A 115 0.89 -5.13 2.56
C ILE A 115 -0.60 -4.88 2.39
N MET A 116 -1.08 -3.72 2.85
CA MET A 116 -2.48 -3.31 2.68
C MET A 116 -2.66 -2.52 1.38
N GLY A 117 -1.65 -1.74 1.00
CA GLY A 117 -1.60 -1.00 -0.26
C GLY A 117 -0.79 0.29 -0.16
N ILE A 118 -0.82 1.09 -1.22
CA ILE A 118 -0.21 2.43 -1.25
C ILE A 118 -1.31 3.48 -1.26
N VAL A 119 -1.07 4.60 -0.58
CA VAL A 119 -1.96 5.75 -0.55
C VAL A 119 -1.23 7.04 -0.92
N ILE A 120 -1.97 8.02 -1.39
CA ILE A 120 -1.52 9.37 -1.67
C ILE A 120 -2.07 10.28 -0.57
N LYS A 121 -1.18 11.00 0.10
CA LYS A 121 -1.55 12.08 1.02
C LYS A 121 -2.16 13.23 0.22
N ASP A 122 -3.41 13.56 0.52
CA ASP A 122 -4.04 14.77 0.02
C ASP A 122 -3.66 15.96 0.92
N ILE A 123 -3.12 17.00 0.29
CA ILE A 123 -2.58 18.20 0.95
C ILE A 123 -3.58 19.36 0.84
N ASN A 124 -4.66 19.20 0.08
CA ASN A 124 -5.59 20.28 -0.25
C ASN A 124 -6.63 20.58 0.86
N HIS A 125 -6.63 19.82 1.95
CA HIS A 125 -7.53 20.09 3.07
C HIS A 125 -6.90 21.08 4.06
N HIS A 126 -7.58 22.23 4.23
CA HIS A 126 -7.19 23.32 5.15
C HIS A 126 -7.31 22.95 6.64
N ASN A 127 -7.87 21.78 6.97
CA ASN A 127 -7.91 21.30 8.33
C ASN A 127 -6.61 20.55 8.64
N ASN A 128 -6.09 20.66 9.86
CA ASN A 128 -4.87 19.97 10.34
C ASN A 128 -4.91 18.43 10.24
N GLN A 129 -5.96 17.86 9.65
CA GLN A 129 -6.19 16.45 9.47
C GLN A 129 -5.75 16.02 8.08
N VAL A 130 -4.83 15.06 8.04
CA VAL A 130 -4.32 14.49 6.80
C VAL A 130 -5.34 13.50 6.23
N SER A 131 -5.79 13.71 5.00
CA SER A 131 -6.60 12.76 4.23
C SER A 131 -5.72 11.94 3.27
N PHE A 132 -6.21 10.76 2.90
CA PHE A 132 -5.51 9.83 2.03
C PHE A 132 -6.43 9.27 0.95
N GLU A 133 -5.89 9.14 -0.25
CA GLU A 133 -6.54 8.46 -1.38
C GLU A 133 -5.82 7.14 -1.66
N LYS A 134 -6.57 6.06 -1.91
CA LYS A 134 -6.01 4.75 -2.21
C LYS A 134 -5.47 4.70 -3.64
N CYS A 135 -4.24 4.23 -3.80
CA CYS A 135 -3.69 3.89 -5.11
C CYS A 135 -4.29 2.58 -5.62
N LYS A 136 -4.36 2.44 -6.95
CA LYS A 136 -4.95 1.26 -7.57
C LYS A 136 -3.95 0.10 -7.57
N PRO A 137 -4.29 -1.10 -7.06
CA PRO A 137 -3.52 -2.30 -7.34
C PRO A 137 -3.66 -2.65 -8.82
N VAL A 138 -2.55 -3.04 -9.44
CA VAL A 138 -2.51 -3.31 -10.88
C VAL A 138 -1.71 -4.57 -11.18
N ARG A 139 -1.88 -5.05 -12.41
CA ARG A 139 -1.04 -6.08 -13.03
C ARG A 139 -0.44 -5.56 -14.32
N ARG A 140 0.86 -5.74 -14.53
CA ARG A 140 1.52 -5.51 -15.83
C ARG A 140 1.47 -6.75 -16.71
N SER A 141 1.42 -6.54 -18.01
CA SER A 141 1.65 -7.59 -19.01
C SER A 141 3.07 -8.14 -18.91
N ILE A 142 3.22 -9.44 -19.16
CA ILE A 142 4.53 -10.11 -19.16
C ILE A 142 5.12 -9.96 -20.56
N ALA A 143 6.45 -9.78 -20.67
CA ALA A 143 7.12 -9.76 -21.97
C ALA A 143 6.87 -11.08 -22.74
N GLU A 144 6.68 -10.99 -24.05
CA GLU A 144 6.12 -12.02 -24.93
C GLU A 144 7.08 -13.18 -25.25
N ASP A 145 7.92 -13.59 -24.28
CA ASP A 145 9.00 -14.55 -24.52
C ASP A 145 8.51 -16.02 -24.48
N ASN A 146 7.28 -16.26 -24.02
CA ASN A 146 6.66 -17.59 -23.89
C ASN A 146 5.15 -17.57 -24.25
N ILE A 147 4.69 -18.61 -24.95
CA ILE A 147 3.28 -18.86 -25.32
C ILE A 147 2.34 -18.83 -24.10
N GLU A 148 2.74 -19.40 -22.97
CA GLU A 148 1.91 -19.42 -21.76
C GLU A 148 1.67 -18.01 -21.21
N SER A 149 2.70 -17.16 -21.22
CA SER A 149 2.60 -15.75 -20.82
C SER A 149 1.64 -14.99 -21.72
N ARG A 150 1.67 -15.26 -23.03
CA ARG A 150 0.74 -14.65 -23.99
C ARG A 150 -0.71 -15.06 -23.72
N LEU A 151 -0.96 -16.35 -23.46
CA LEU A 151 -2.30 -16.85 -23.14
C LEU A 151 -2.85 -16.24 -21.84
N LEU A 152 -1.99 -16.10 -20.82
CA LEU A 152 -2.35 -15.42 -19.57
C LEU A 152 -2.74 -13.96 -19.83
N ASP A 153 -1.93 -13.22 -20.58
CA ASP A 153 -2.20 -11.82 -20.88
C ASP A 153 -3.46 -11.62 -21.73
N GLU A 154 -3.78 -12.55 -22.63
CA GLU A 154 -5.06 -12.56 -23.33
C GLU A 154 -6.24 -12.77 -22.39
N PHE A 155 -6.12 -13.67 -21.42
CA PHE A 155 -7.13 -13.86 -20.38
C PHE A 155 -7.33 -12.58 -19.55
N TRP A 156 -6.24 -11.96 -19.08
CA TRP A 156 -6.31 -10.70 -18.32
C TRP A 156 -6.92 -9.56 -19.14
N ARG A 157 -6.60 -9.47 -20.44
CA ARG A 157 -7.20 -8.50 -21.38
C ARG A 157 -8.71 -8.64 -21.49
N ILE A 158 -9.24 -9.86 -21.40
CA ILE A 158 -10.69 -10.12 -21.48
C ILE A 158 -11.35 -9.85 -20.12
N ALA A 159 -10.70 -10.25 -19.03
CA ALA A 159 -11.28 -10.20 -17.69
C ALA A 159 -11.21 -8.82 -17.02
N PHE A 160 -10.21 -8.00 -17.36
CA PHE A 160 -9.95 -6.73 -16.69
C PHE A 160 -9.77 -5.58 -17.68
N PRO A 161 -10.34 -4.40 -17.39
CA PRO A 161 -10.15 -3.24 -18.24
C PRO A 161 -8.68 -2.82 -18.25
N ARG A 162 -8.16 -2.52 -19.45
CA ARG A 162 -6.85 -1.88 -19.57
C ARG A 162 -6.91 -0.52 -18.88
N TYR A 163 -6.02 -0.32 -17.92
CA TYR A 163 -5.92 0.91 -17.17
C TYR A 163 -5.02 1.92 -17.86
N GLY A 164 -3.91 1.44 -18.43
CA GLY A 164 -2.92 2.27 -19.11
C GLY A 164 -1.66 1.50 -19.47
N PHE A 165 -0.54 2.21 -19.50
CA PHE A 165 0.77 1.68 -19.89
C PHE A 165 1.85 2.07 -18.88
N ASN A 166 2.75 1.16 -18.57
CA ASN A 166 3.90 1.41 -17.73
C ASN A 166 5.19 1.41 -18.57
N CYS A 167 5.97 2.49 -18.46
CA CYS A 167 7.30 2.63 -19.01
C CYS A 167 8.31 2.86 -17.84
N GLY A 168 8.88 1.78 -17.31
CA GLY A 168 9.80 1.84 -16.16
C GLY A 168 9.12 2.32 -14.87
N SER A 169 9.45 3.54 -14.42
CA SER A 169 8.85 4.15 -13.22
C SER A 169 7.70 5.11 -13.53
N ARG A 170 7.36 5.29 -14.81
CA ARG A 170 6.30 6.21 -15.27
C ARG A 170 5.09 5.42 -15.74
N TYR A 171 3.92 5.90 -15.33
CA TYR A 171 2.64 5.37 -15.76
C TYR A 171 1.92 6.39 -16.64
N PHE A 172 1.36 5.91 -17.75
CA PHE A 172 0.53 6.67 -18.68
C PHE A 172 -0.89 6.11 -18.65
N PRO A 173 -1.89 6.90 -18.21
CA PRO A 173 -3.27 6.45 -18.25
C PRO A 173 -3.73 6.25 -19.68
N LEU A 174 -4.70 5.37 -19.89
CA LEU A 174 -5.27 5.11 -21.22
C LEU A 174 -5.83 6.38 -21.88
N SER A 175 -6.31 7.33 -21.08
CA SER A 175 -6.76 8.66 -21.54
C SER A 175 -5.66 9.53 -22.17
N THR A 176 -4.39 9.13 -22.07
CA THR A 176 -3.27 9.80 -22.75
C THR A 176 -3.19 9.43 -24.24
N VAL A 177 -3.79 8.29 -24.64
CA VAL A 177 -3.75 7.82 -26.02
C VAL A 177 -5.10 7.86 -26.73
N LYS A 178 -6.22 7.84 -26.00
CA LYS A 178 -7.58 7.89 -26.55
C LYS A 178 -8.52 8.73 -25.69
N SER A 179 -9.53 9.35 -26.32
CA SER A 179 -10.40 10.36 -25.69
C SER A 179 -11.56 9.80 -24.85
N GLY A 180 -11.77 8.49 -24.85
CA GLY A 180 -12.84 7.82 -24.10
C GLY A 180 -12.36 6.51 -23.50
N ASN A 181 -13.21 5.86 -22.71
CA ASN A 181 -12.91 4.54 -22.15
C ASN A 181 -13.49 3.39 -23.00
N ASP A 182 -14.44 3.69 -23.88
CA ASP A 182 -15.14 2.70 -24.71
C ASP A 182 -14.23 2.02 -25.74
N LEU A 183 -14.60 0.83 -26.18
CA LEU A 183 -13.88 0.10 -27.23
C LEU A 183 -13.83 0.89 -28.53
N ASP A 184 -14.87 1.67 -28.82
CA ASP A 184 -15.05 2.45 -30.05
C ASP A 184 -14.44 3.86 -29.98
N SER A 185 -13.79 4.23 -28.87
CA SER A 185 -13.19 5.56 -28.74
C SER A 185 -11.96 5.69 -29.64
N ASN A 186 -11.95 6.69 -30.52
CA ASN A 186 -10.81 6.98 -31.39
C ASN A 186 -9.55 7.33 -30.58
N TYR A 187 -8.42 6.83 -31.08
CA TYR A 187 -7.12 7.28 -30.61
C TYR A 187 -6.83 8.69 -31.14
N TYR A 188 -6.11 9.50 -30.36
CA TYR A 188 -5.81 10.88 -30.77
C TYR A 188 -5.04 10.97 -32.09
N PHE A 189 -4.20 9.97 -32.41
CA PHE A 189 -3.49 9.94 -33.69
C PHE A 189 -4.44 9.72 -34.88
N GLN A 190 -5.56 9.02 -34.70
CA GLN A 190 -6.52 8.73 -35.78
C GLN A 190 -7.20 10.03 -36.26
N ASN A 191 -7.58 10.91 -35.33
CA ASN A 191 -8.15 12.21 -35.67
C ASN A 191 -7.18 13.09 -36.49
N ILE A 192 -5.86 12.88 -36.37
CA ILE A 192 -4.85 13.61 -37.16
C ILE A 192 -4.61 12.95 -38.52
N LEU A 193 -4.79 11.64 -38.65
CA LEU A 193 -4.71 10.96 -39.95
C LEU A 193 -5.80 11.43 -40.93
N GLU A 194 -6.93 11.90 -40.41
CA GLU A 194 -8.01 12.51 -41.20
C GLU A 194 -7.64 13.91 -41.74
N ASP A 195 -6.67 14.59 -41.11
CA ASP A 195 -6.20 15.93 -41.48
C ASP A 195 -4.95 15.82 -42.39
N LYS A 196 -5.19 15.94 -43.71
CA LYS A 196 -4.15 15.77 -44.74
C LYS A 196 -2.95 16.71 -44.57
N ASP A 197 -3.17 17.89 -43.99
CA ASP A 197 -2.12 18.91 -43.83
C ASP A 197 -1.16 18.61 -42.65
N LYS A 198 -1.49 17.60 -41.82
CA LYS A 198 -0.72 17.20 -40.63
C LYS A 198 -0.03 15.84 -40.75
N LEU A 199 -0.02 15.23 -41.94
CA LEU A 199 0.63 13.93 -42.15
C LEU A 199 2.16 13.96 -42.04
N THR A 200 2.78 15.15 -42.08
CA THR A 200 4.23 15.36 -41.93
C THR A 200 4.74 15.11 -40.52
N TYR A 201 3.86 15.02 -39.51
CA TYR A 201 4.24 14.80 -38.10
C TYR A 201 4.51 13.32 -37.75
N PHE A 202 4.37 12.39 -38.70
CA PHE A 202 4.53 10.96 -38.45
C PHE A 202 5.88 10.43 -38.95
N GLU A 203 6.80 10.20 -38.02
CA GLU A 203 8.08 9.56 -38.32
C GLU A 203 7.89 8.05 -38.60
N LYS A 204 8.78 7.45 -39.40
CA LYS A 204 8.77 6.00 -39.64
C LYS A 204 9.33 5.29 -38.41
N TYR A 205 8.63 4.29 -37.91
CA TYR A 205 9.17 3.41 -36.87
C TYR A 205 10.25 2.50 -37.46
N LYS A 206 11.41 2.41 -36.78
CA LYS A 206 12.57 1.61 -37.23
C LYS A 206 12.94 0.47 -36.28
N GLY A 207 12.32 0.41 -35.10
CA GLY A 207 12.57 -0.66 -34.14
C GLY A 207 11.90 -1.99 -34.51
N ASP A 208 12.15 -2.99 -33.68
CA ASP A 208 11.75 -4.39 -33.88
C ASP A 208 10.74 -4.90 -32.83
N GLN A 209 10.34 -4.04 -31.89
CA GLN A 209 9.47 -4.40 -30.76
C GLN A 209 7.98 -4.56 -31.14
N PHE A 210 7.60 -4.13 -32.35
CA PHE A 210 6.24 -4.20 -32.87
C PHE A 210 6.22 -4.72 -34.30
N ILE A 211 5.17 -5.49 -34.61
CA ILE A 211 4.94 -6.07 -35.93
C ILE A 211 3.82 -5.28 -36.63
N GLY A 212 4.05 -4.91 -37.89
CA GLY A 212 3.07 -4.23 -38.74
C GLY A 212 3.65 -3.87 -40.11
N ASP A 213 2.78 -3.48 -41.03
CA ASP A 213 3.13 -3.24 -42.44
C ASP A 213 3.69 -1.82 -42.65
N ASN A 214 3.09 -0.82 -42.00
CA ASN A 214 3.46 0.58 -42.14
C ASN A 214 3.46 1.30 -40.79
N LEU A 215 4.36 0.86 -39.91
CA LEU A 215 4.48 1.39 -38.56
C LEU A 215 5.01 2.84 -38.53
N ARG A 216 4.32 3.69 -37.77
CA ARG A 216 4.61 5.12 -37.61
C ARG A 216 4.65 5.52 -36.14
N LEU A 217 5.38 6.60 -35.89
CA LEU A 217 5.53 7.21 -34.58
C LEU A 217 4.69 8.48 -34.48
N TYR A 218 4.03 8.62 -33.33
CA TYR A 218 3.27 9.82 -32.98
C TYR A 218 3.67 10.31 -31.58
N PRO A 219 3.87 11.62 -31.36
CA PRO A 219 4.14 12.14 -30.03
C PRO A 219 3.02 11.82 -29.04
N LEU A 220 3.39 11.28 -27.88
CA LEU A 220 2.43 11.05 -26.81
C LEU A 220 2.06 12.40 -26.16
N HIS A 221 0.79 12.79 -26.23
CA HIS A 221 0.31 14.04 -25.62
C HIS A 221 0.25 13.93 -24.12
N HIS A 222 0.70 14.99 -23.42
CA HIS A 222 0.76 15.02 -21.97
C HIS A 222 -0.29 15.95 -21.35
N SER A 223 -1.50 16.07 -21.91
CA SER A 223 -2.65 16.65 -21.19
C SER A 223 -3.98 16.28 -21.82
N SER A 224 -5.05 16.36 -21.01
CA SER A 224 -6.45 16.26 -21.40
C SER A 224 -6.95 17.45 -22.25
N ASP A 225 -6.10 18.44 -22.49
CA ASP A 225 -6.44 19.59 -23.33
C ASP A 225 -6.08 19.26 -24.78
N SER A 226 -7.11 19.22 -25.63
CA SER A 226 -7.09 18.88 -27.05
C SER A 226 -6.27 19.81 -27.97
N LYS A 227 -5.35 20.61 -27.41
CA LYS A 227 -4.43 21.44 -28.19
C LYS A 227 -3.07 20.74 -28.28
N LEU A 228 -2.51 20.70 -29.49
CA LEU A 228 -1.09 20.42 -29.71
C LEU A 228 -0.27 21.39 -28.84
N GLY A 229 0.12 20.95 -27.65
CA GLY A 229 0.94 21.72 -26.74
C GLY A 229 2.30 21.95 -27.38
N SER A 230 2.61 23.20 -27.66
CA SER A 230 3.89 23.71 -28.18
C SER A 230 5.01 23.61 -27.13
N GLY A 231 5.30 22.38 -26.68
CA GLY A 231 6.45 22.05 -25.81
C GLY A 231 7.31 20.97 -26.47
N PRO A 232 8.57 20.80 -26.05
CA PRO A 232 9.45 19.77 -26.61
C PRO A 232 8.78 18.40 -26.46
N PHE A 233 8.51 17.75 -27.60
CA PHE A 233 7.87 16.45 -27.69
C PHE A 233 8.62 15.46 -26.76
N GLY A 234 8.02 15.11 -25.62
CA GLY A 234 8.66 14.25 -24.62
C GLY A 234 9.13 12.93 -25.25
N PHE A 235 10.10 12.24 -24.67
CA PHE A 235 10.75 11.06 -25.29
C PHE A 235 9.87 9.82 -25.50
N PHE A 236 8.56 9.90 -25.24
CA PHE A 236 7.62 8.81 -25.43
C PHE A 236 6.90 8.96 -26.77
N ARG A 237 6.74 7.87 -27.51
CA ARG A 237 6.03 7.84 -28.79
C ARG A 237 4.98 6.74 -28.79
N VAL A 238 3.81 7.04 -29.34
CA VAL A 238 2.82 6.04 -29.74
C VAL A 238 3.30 5.40 -31.04
N VAL A 239 3.29 4.08 -31.09
CA VAL A 239 3.50 3.29 -32.29
C VAL A 239 2.14 2.85 -32.80
N PHE A 240 1.86 3.09 -34.07
CA PHE A 240 0.61 2.66 -34.72
C PHE A 240 0.89 2.19 -36.15
N ASP A 241 0.03 1.31 -36.67
CA ASP A 241 0.05 0.93 -38.07
C ASP A 241 -0.79 1.90 -38.88
N LYS A 242 -0.16 2.61 -39.82
CA LYS A 242 -0.85 3.57 -40.68
C LYS A 242 -1.80 2.90 -41.68
N LYS A 243 -1.60 1.64 -42.04
CA LYS A 243 -2.45 0.94 -43.02
C LYS A 243 -3.85 0.67 -42.45
N ASP A 244 -3.89 0.14 -41.24
CA ASP A 244 -5.13 -0.30 -40.59
C ASP A 244 -5.58 0.64 -39.45
N HIS A 245 -4.86 1.75 -39.26
CA HIS A 245 -5.06 2.72 -38.18
C HIS A 245 -4.99 2.11 -36.77
N ASP A 246 -4.28 0.99 -36.62
CA ASP A 246 -4.24 0.19 -35.39
C ASP A 246 -3.18 0.69 -34.40
N PHE A 247 -3.56 0.82 -33.13
CA PHE A 247 -2.63 1.18 -32.06
C PHE A 247 -1.79 -0.03 -31.66
N LYS A 248 -0.47 0.07 -31.76
CA LYS A 248 0.45 -1.01 -31.40
C LYS A 248 0.99 -0.88 -29.98
N GLY A 249 1.32 0.32 -29.52
CA GLY A 249 1.87 0.51 -28.18
C GLY A 249 2.53 1.87 -27.96
N ILE A 250 3.31 1.96 -26.88
CA ILE A 250 4.11 3.13 -26.53
C ILE A 250 5.57 2.67 -26.39
N ILE A 251 6.50 3.49 -26.87
CA ILE A 251 7.95 3.31 -26.70
C ILE A 251 8.59 4.49 -25.98
N ASN A 252 9.72 4.23 -25.33
CA ASN A 252 10.61 5.25 -24.80
C ASN A 252 11.87 5.39 -25.67
N LEU A 253 12.04 6.53 -26.33
CA LEU A 253 13.18 6.80 -27.21
C LEU A 253 14.53 6.89 -26.48
N ILE A 254 14.55 7.18 -25.17
CA ILE A 254 15.81 7.23 -24.41
C ILE A 254 16.34 5.81 -24.12
N ASP A 255 15.44 4.87 -23.91
CA ASP A 255 15.77 3.54 -23.39
C ASP A 255 15.79 2.51 -24.52
N SER A 256 16.58 2.79 -25.56
CA SER A 256 16.69 1.92 -26.76
C SER A 256 15.34 1.55 -27.38
N GLU A 257 14.38 2.47 -27.38
CA GLU A 257 12.99 2.23 -27.84
C GLU A 257 12.23 1.16 -27.04
N ALA A 258 12.58 0.96 -25.77
CA ALA A 258 11.93 -0.02 -24.88
C ALA A 258 10.40 0.13 -24.93
N LYS A 259 9.74 -1.01 -25.19
CA LYS A 259 8.28 -1.15 -25.24
C LYS A 259 7.70 -0.99 -23.83
N CYS A 260 6.75 -0.08 -23.71
CA CYS A 260 5.96 0.04 -22.51
C CYS A 260 4.96 -1.12 -22.41
N VAL A 261 4.77 -1.63 -21.20
CA VAL A 261 3.90 -2.77 -20.93
C VAL A 261 2.48 -2.30 -20.63
N SER A 262 1.48 -3.11 -21.01
CA SER A 262 0.08 -2.83 -20.66
C SER A 262 -0.12 -3.02 -19.16
N VAL A 263 -1.04 -2.24 -18.58
CA VAL A 263 -1.41 -2.31 -17.17
C VAL A 263 -2.91 -2.51 -17.06
N TRP A 264 -3.34 -3.46 -16.25
CA TRP A 264 -4.75 -3.74 -15.94
C TRP A 264 -5.10 -3.32 -14.52
N ASP A 265 -6.31 -2.78 -14.35
CA ASP A 265 -6.84 -2.36 -13.04
C ASP A 265 -7.41 -3.56 -12.29
N LEU A 266 -6.85 -3.87 -11.12
CA LEU A 266 -7.34 -4.96 -10.25
C LEU A 266 -8.25 -4.45 -9.12
N SER A 267 -8.66 -3.20 -9.14
CA SER A 267 -9.49 -2.60 -8.09
C SER A 267 -10.90 -3.21 -8.02
N SER A 268 -11.34 -3.93 -9.05
CA SER A 268 -12.58 -4.70 -9.04
C SER A 268 -12.55 -5.71 -7.89
N PRO A 269 -13.64 -5.84 -7.10
CA PRO A 269 -13.64 -6.68 -5.92
C PRO A 269 -13.43 -8.15 -6.32
N SER A 270 -12.28 -8.71 -5.95
CA SER A 270 -12.17 -10.16 -5.82
C SER A 270 -12.95 -10.57 -4.57
N PRO A 271 -13.99 -11.41 -4.67
CA PRO A 271 -14.76 -11.86 -3.52
C PRO A 271 -13.97 -12.77 -2.56
N ASP A 272 -12.75 -13.15 -2.90
CA ASP A 272 -12.07 -14.30 -2.28
C ASP A 272 -11.05 -13.95 -1.17
N THR A 273 -10.73 -12.67 -0.95
CA THR A 273 -9.80 -12.27 0.12
C THR A 273 -10.53 -12.02 1.44
N ILE A 274 -10.64 -13.08 2.25
CA ILE A 274 -11.07 -12.97 3.66
C ILE A 274 -9.91 -12.42 4.48
N TYR A 275 -9.94 -11.12 4.81
CA TYR A 275 -8.97 -10.52 5.73
C TYR A 275 -9.15 -11.09 7.13
N ARG A 276 -8.09 -11.67 7.70
CA ARG A 276 -8.08 -12.12 9.10
C ARG A 276 -7.36 -11.09 9.96
N PRO A 277 -8.08 -10.28 10.77
CA PRO A 277 -7.46 -9.27 11.60
C PRO A 277 -6.56 -9.90 12.65
N SER A 278 -5.47 -9.20 12.98
CA SER A 278 -4.64 -9.61 14.11
C SER A 278 -5.38 -9.40 15.43
N SER A 279 -6.31 -8.44 15.51
CA SER A 279 -7.04 -8.06 16.71
C SER A 279 -8.29 -8.91 16.93
N ILE A 280 -8.57 -9.28 18.19
CA ILE A 280 -9.83 -9.93 18.59
C ILE A 280 -11.00 -8.95 18.73
N PHE A 281 -10.74 -7.65 18.66
CA PHE A 281 -11.78 -6.64 18.79
C PHE A 281 -12.54 -6.46 17.49
N ASN A 282 -13.86 -6.26 17.59
CA ASN A 282 -14.64 -5.68 16.50
C ASN A 282 -14.75 -4.17 16.70
N MET A 283 -13.86 -3.44 16.04
CA MET A 283 -13.75 -1.97 16.17
C MET A 283 -14.92 -1.22 15.51
N GLU A 284 -15.74 -1.84 14.65
CA GLU A 284 -16.95 -1.21 14.11
C GLU A 284 -18.01 -1.00 15.20
N ARG A 285 -18.09 -1.92 16.16
CA ARG A 285 -19.02 -1.84 17.29
C ARG A 285 -18.57 -0.87 18.38
N MET A 286 -17.30 -0.46 18.36
CA MET A 286 -16.80 0.54 19.30
C MET A 286 -17.16 1.95 18.81
N PRO A 287 -17.55 2.85 19.72
CA PRO A 287 -17.82 4.23 19.36
C PRO A 287 -16.55 4.90 18.81
N ASP A 288 -16.69 5.69 17.75
CA ASP A 288 -15.59 6.50 17.22
C ASP A 288 -15.46 7.79 18.05
N LYS A 289 -14.98 7.61 19.28
CA LYS A 289 -14.79 8.67 20.27
C LYS A 289 -13.33 8.76 20.67
N ASP A 290 -12.90 9.96 21.02
CA ASP A 290 -11.65 10.15 21.72
C ASP A 290 -11.75 9.58 23.13
N TRP A 291 -10.61 9.12 23.63
CA TRP A 291 -10.44 8.81 25.04
C TRP A 291 -10.76 10.06 25.86
N PRO A 292 -11.55 9.95 26.95
CA PRO A 292 -12.12 11.11 27.63
C PRO A 292 -11.06 12.03 28.27
N LYS A 293 -9.84 11.51 28.49
CA LYS A 293 -8.72 12.25 29.08
C LYS A 293 -7.60 12.44 28.06
N THR A 294 -6.97 13.61 28.09
CA THR A 294 -5.78 13.92 27.29
C THR A 294 -4.50 13.44 28.00
N CYS A 295 -3.44 13.22 27.24
CA CYS A 295 -2.08 13.00 27.75
C CYS A 295 -1.16 13.99 27.03
N ALA A 296 -0.44 14.83 27.77
CA ALA A 296 0.34 15.93 27.22
C ALA A 296 -0.48 16.90 26.31
N GLY A 297 -1.75 17.12 26.61
CA GLY A 297 -2.66 17.90 25.76
C GLY A 297 -3.11 17.19 24.46
N ARG A 298 -2.63 15.97 24.21
CA ARG A 298 -3.04 15.15 23.06
C ARG A 298 -4.24 14.27 23.38
N ARG A 299 -5.20 14.21 22.46
CA ARG A 299 -6.32 13.26 22.47
C ARG A 299 -5.92 12.02 21.67
N PHE A 300 -6.35 10.86 22.16
CA PHE A 300 -6.16 9.58 21.50
C PHE A 300 -7.51 8.98 21.19
N LYS A 301 -7.69 8.42 19.99
CA LYS A 301 -8.91 7.64 19.70
C LYS A 301 -8.99 6.44 20.64
N TYR A 302 -10.19 6.21 21.18
CA TYR A 302 -10.46 5.12 22.12
C TYR A 302 -10.07 3.76 21.51
N LYS A 303 -10.41 3.54 20.23
CA LYS A 303 -10.07 2.35 19.45
C LYS A 303 -8.56 2.12 19.33
N THR A 304 -7.80 3.18 19.13
CA THR A 304 -6.33 3.12 19.00
C THR A 304 -5.71 2.65 20.30
N ILE A 305 -6.12 3.21 21.44
CA ILE A 305 -5.62 2.78 22.76
C ILE A 305 -5.89 1.30 22.99
N TRP A 306 -7.10 0.81 22.71
CA TRP A 306 -7.43 -0.61 22.85
C TRP A 306 -6.60 -1.54 21.99
N LEU A 307 -6.34 -1.18 20.73
CA LEU A 307 -5.47 -1.96 19.86
C LEU A 307 -4.05 -2.06 20.42
N TYR A 308 -3.49 -0.95 20.93
CA TYR A 308 -2.15 -0.96 21.52
C TYR A 308 -2.09 -1.69 22.86
N ILE A 309 -3.16 -1.68 23.65
CA ILE A 309 -3.26 -2.50 24.87
C ILE A 309 -3.27 -3.99 24.50
N GLU A 310 -4.09 -4.40 23.54
CA GLU A 310 -4.12 -5.79 23.06
C GLU A 310 -2.77 -6.21 22.50
N PHE A 311 -2.13 -5.31 21.74
CA PHE A 311 -0.78 -5.50 21.24
C PHE A 311 0.22 -5.72 22.38
N ALA A 312 0.23 -4.88 23.40
CA ALA A 312 1.11 -5.01 24.57
C ALA A 312 0.86 -6.28 25.40
N LEU A 313 -0.40 -6.75 25.45
CA LEU A 313 -0.79 -7.97 26.15
C LEU A 313 -0.43 -9.25 25.40
N LYS A 314 -0.24 -9.16 24.08
CA LYS A 314 0.22 -10.29 23.28
C LYS A 314 1.72 -10.46 23.50
N ASP A 315 2.11 -11.69 23.79
CA ASP A 315 3.53 -12.03 23.84
C ASP A 315 4.07 -12.11 22.40
N TRP A 316 4.71 -11.04 21.97
CA TRP A 316 5.37 -10.96 20.66
C TRP A 316 6.78 -11.56 20.69
N SER A 317 7.37 -11.79 21.87
CA SER A 317 8.77 -12.24 21.98
C SER A 317 8.98 -13.67 21.48
N ALA A 318 7.95 -14.52 21.52
CA ALA A 318 8.05 -15.93 21.15
C ALA A 318 8.09 -16.19 19.62
N ASN A 319 7.78 -15.21 18.76
CA ASN A 319 7.42 -15.47 17.35
C ASN A 319 8.41 -14.94 16.28
N TRP A 320 9.58 -14.39 16.64
CA TRP A 320 10.44 -13.65 15.69
C TRP A 320 11.83 -14.27 15.46
N ASP A 321 11.90 -15.52 14.99
CA ASP A 321 13.12 -16.19 14.50
C ASP A 321 14.37 -16.04 15.40
N GLY A 322 14.17 -15.93 16.73
CA GLY A 322 15.25 -15.75 17.70
C GLY A 322 15.94 -14.38 17.70
N ARG A 323 15.44 -13.39 16.94
CA ARG A 323 15.97 -12.01 17.02
C ARG A 323 15.45 -11.32 18.27
N GLU A 324 16.37 -10.68 19.00
CA GLU A 324 16.05 -9.88 20.18
C GLU A 324 15.26 -8.63 19.78
N LEU A 325 14.10 -8.45 20.40
CA LEU A 325 13.27 -7.26 20.21
C LEU A 325 13.87 -6.10 21.00
N ASN A 326 13.91 -4.90 20.40
CA ASN A 326 14.28 -3.68 21.14
C ASN A 326 13.10 -3.10 21.93
N PHE A 327 11.90 -3.62 21.71
CA PHE A 327 10.69 -3.28 22.46
C PHE A 327 10.00 -4.54 23.00
N PRO A 328 9.41 -4.51 24.20
CA PRO A 328 9.20 -3.32 25.04
C PRO A 328 10.49 -2.83 25.68
N ILE A 329 10.55 -1.54 26.01
CA ILE A 329 11.65 -1.02 26.85
C ILE A 329 11.42 -1.52 28.28
N VAL A 330 12.37 -2.28 28.79
CA VAL A 330 12.31 -2.84 30.14
C VAL A 330 13.14 -1.96 31.10
N GLU A 331 12.48 -1.35 32.08
CA GLU A 331 13.15 -0.63 33.15
C GLU A 331 13.35 -1.53 34.39
N GLN A 332 14.43 -1.28 35.14
CA GLN A 332 14.82 -2.08 36.33
C GLN A 332 13.73 -2.17 37.40
N ASN A 333 12.78 -1.25 37.42
CA ASN A 333 11.69 -1.22 38.38
C ASN A 333 10.55 -2.21 38.06
N GLY A 334 10.65 -2.98 36.98
CA GLY A 334 9.62 -3.91 36.53
C GLY A 334 8.55 -3.23 35.65
N LEU A 335 8.90 -2.13 35.00
CA LEU A 335 8.04 -1.43 34.05
C LEU A 335 8.45 -1.82 32.63
N ASN A 336 7.48 -2.26 31.84
CA ASN A 336 7.66 -2.60 30.43
C ASN A 336 6.89 -1.60 29.57
N PHE A 337 7.56 -0.94 28.61
CA PHE A 337 6.95 0.10 27.78
C PHE A 337 6.91 -0.30 26.32
N TRP A 338 5.69 -0.41 25.77
CA TRP A 338 5.45 -0.60 24.34
C TRP A 338 5.16 0.75 23.67
N PRO A 339 6.05 1.25 22.80
CA PRO A 339 5.84 2.54 22.15
C PRO A 339 4.56 2.56 21.29
N VAL A 340 3.83 3.66 21.38
CA VAL A 340 2.63 3.94 20.60
C VAL A 340 3.00 4.87 19.46
N ARG A 341 2.82 4.41 18.22
CA ARG A 341 2.95 5.29 17.05
C ARG A 341 1.72 6.17 16.96
N ILE A 342 1.96 7.41 16.55
CA ILE A 342 0.92 8.42 16.40
C ILE A 342 0.67 8.72 14.92
N PRO A 343 -0.54 9.22 14.57
CA PRO A 343 -0.84 9.56 13.19
C PRO A 343 0.10 10.63 12.65
N GLU A 344 0.37 10.58 11.35
CA GLU A 344 1.11 11.64 10.68
C GLU A 344 0.36 12.97 10.83
N THR A 345 1.07 14.01 11.24
CA THR A 345 0.54 15.38 11.35
C THR A 345 1.41 16.35 10.56
N ASN A 346 0.87 17.52 10.23
CA ASN A 346 1.64 18.59 9.60
C ASN A 346 2.52 19.35 10.61
N ASN A 347 2.36 19.08 11.92
CA ASN A 347 3.15 19.72 12.96
C ASN A 347 4.45 18.95 13.22
N LYS A 348 5.60 19.58 12.98
CA LYS A 348 6.94 18.97 13.10
C LYS A 348 7.44 18.84 14.54
N SER A 349 6.69 19.35 15.52
CA SER A 349 7.05 19.30 16.94
C SER A 349 6.63 17.97 17.57
N MET A 350 7.51 16.96 17.54
CA MET A 350 7.41 15.78 18.41
C MET A 350 8.49 15.86 19.48
N TYR A 351 8.24 16.63 20.54
CA TYR A 351 9.07 16.55 21.75
C TYR A 351 8.69 15.36 22.64
N ASN A 352 7.45 14.87 22.49
CA ASN A 352 6.89 13.82 23.34
C ASN A 352 6.50 12.60 22.51
N ALA A 353 6.89 11.42 23.00
CA ALA A 353 6.41 10.14 22.53
C ALA A 353 5.50 9.50 23.59
N PHE A 354 4.83 8.41 23.24
CA PHE A 354 3.87 7.75 24.11
C PHE A 354 4.11 6.25 24.13
N ALA A 355 3.75 5.58 25.22
CA ALA A 355 3.86 4.14 25.36
C ALA A 355 2.73 3.57 26.22
N ILE A 356 2.30 2.34 25.92
CA ILE A 356 1.54 1.53 26.87
C ILE A 356 2.55 0.90 27.84
N GLY A 357 2.49 1.30 29.10
CA GLY A 357 3.33 0.78 30.16
C GLY A 357 2.61 -0.29 30.96
N HIS A 358 3.30 -1.40 31.23
CA HIS A 358 2.87 -2.48 32.12
C HIS A 358 3.76 -2.48 33.36
N ASP A 359 3.15 -2.27 34.53
CA ASP A 359 3.80 -2.50 35.82
C ASP A 359 3.63 -3.98 36.19
N THR A 360 4.70 -4.75 36.00
CA THR A 360 4.71 -6.20 36.24
C THR A 360 4.55 -6.56 37.71
N LYS A 361 4.89 -5.65 38.65
CA LYS A 361 4.77 -5.89 40.08
C LYS A 361 3.33 -5.73 40.56
N LYS A 362 2.62 -4.75 40.01
CA LYS A 362 1.22 -4.45 40.36
C LYS A 362 0.20 -5.05 39.38
N ASP A 363 0.68 -5.57 38.25
CA ASP A 363 -0.10 -6.03 37.11
C ASP A 363 -1.13 -4.98 36.63
N VAL A 364 -0.68 -3.73 36.48
CA VAL A 364 -1.51 -2.62 35.99
C VAL A 364 -0.95 -2.03 34.72
N TYR A 365 -1.84 -1.50 33.88
CA TYR A 365 -1.50 -0.90 32.60
C TYR A 365 -1.85 0.58 32.60
N GLY A 366 -1.05 1.38 31.91
CA GLY A 366 -1.32 2.80 31.73
C GLY A 366 -0.76 3.33 30.42
N LEU A 367 -1.25 4.50 30.01
CA LEU A 367 -0.62 5.30 28.96
C LEU A 367 0.41 6.22 29.62
N TYR A 368 1.63 6.21 29.10
CA TYR A 368 2.74 7.02 29.54
C TYR A 368 3.17 7.97 28.43
N GLN A 369 3.61 9.16 28.79
CA GLN A 369 4.42 10.00 27.92
C GLN A 369 5.91 9.77 28.21
N ALA A 370 6.76 9.99 27.22
CA ALA A 370 8.21 9.99 27.36
C ALA A 370 8.81 11.18 26.60
N ASP A 371 9.91 11.70 27.13
CA ASP A 371 10.73 12.68 26.43
C ASP A 371 11.47 11.97 25.29
N LEU A 372 11.46 12.57 24.10
CA LEU A 372 12.25 12.08 22.96
C LEU A 372 13.56 12.87 22.87
N ARG A 373 14.69 12.23 23.20
CA ARG A 373 16.03 12.85 23.08
C ARG A 373 16.92 12.00 22.18
N ASN A 374 17.33 12.54 21.03
CA ASN A 374 18.16 11.84 20.04
C ASN A 374 17.61 10.44 19.68
N GLY A 375 16.28 10.31 19.59
CA GLY A 375 15.61 9.05 19.31
C GLY A 375 15.46 8.11 20.53
N ALA A 376 16.09 8.38 21.67
CA ALA A 376 15.87 7.62 22.89
C ALA A 376 14.60 8.11 23.60
N LEU A 377 13.81 7.16 24.11
CA LEU A 377 12.66 7.43 24.97
C LEU A 377 13.11 7.39 26.42
N ILE A 378 12.98 8.50 27.13
CA ILE A 378 13.40 8.64 28.53
C ILE A 378 12.31 9.33 29.35
N ASN A 379 12.45 9.32 30.68
CA ASN A 379 11.57 10.01 31.62
C ASN A 379 10.09 9.65 31.45
N PHE A 380 9.77 8.36 31.48
CA PHE A 380 8.38 7.90 31.37
C PHE A 380 7.52 8.44 32.51
N GLN A 381 6.49 9.21 32.16
CA GLN A 381 5.52 9.77 33.10
C GLN A 381 4.13 9.24 32.78
N LYS A 382 3.47 8.66 33.77
CA LYS A 382 2.13 8.13 33.58
C LYS A 382 1.15 9.28 33.36
N CYS A 383 0.41 9.22 32.26
CA CYS A 383 -0.68 10.13 31.97
C CYS A 383 -2.03 9.57 32.40
N LEU A 384 -2.28 8.29 32.12
CA LEU A 384 -3.60 7.67 32.25
C LEU A 384 -3.48 6.26 32.80
N ASP A 385 -4.28 5.94 33.81
CA ASP A 385 -4.51 4.57 34.24
C ASP A 385 -5.57 3.91 33.37
N ILE A 386 -5.32 2.66 32.96
CA ILE A 386 -6.30 1.83 32.28
C ILE A 386 -7.01 0.97 33.35
N PRO A 387 -8.36 0.91 33.36
CA PRO A 387 -9.08 0.17 34.39
C PRO A 387 -8.71 -1.32 34.42
N LEU A 388 -8.25 -1.81 35.58
CA LEU A 388 -7.80 -3.19 35.76
C LEU A 388 -8.87 -4.23 35.39
N ARG A 389 -10.15 -3.93 35.68
CA ARG A 389 -11.28 -4.80 35.33
C ARG A 389 -11.36 -5.06 33.82
N GLU A 390 -11.09 -4.05 33.01
CA GLU A 390 -11.16 -4.16 31.56
C GLU A 390 -9.95 -4.93 31.00
N ILE A 391 -8.76 -4.68 31.56
CA ILE A 391 -7.55 -5.46 31.24
C ILE A 391 -7.75 -6.96 31.52
N ARG A 392 -8.27 -7.31 32.70
CA ARG A 392 -8.52 -8.72 33.06
C ARG A 392 -9.53 -9.39 32.13
N ASN A 393 -10.58 -8.67 31.72
CA ASN A 393 -11.54 -9.17 30.74
C ASN A 393 -10.87 -9.44 29.38
N LEU A 394 -10.01 -8.51 28.93
CA LEU A 394 -9.25 -8.67 27.68
C LEU A 394 -8.27 -9.85 27.73
N GLN A 395 -7.52 -9.98 28.82
CA GLN A 395 -6.62 -11.13 29.06
C GLN A 395 -7.39 -12.46 29.04
N GLY A 396 -8.58 -12.51 29.65
CA GLY A 396 -9.45 -13.69 29.60
C GLY A 396 -9.84 -14.08 28.17
N LYS A 397 -10.23 -13.10 27.35
CA LYS A 397 -10.57 -13.34 25.92
C LYS A 397 -9.35 -13.79 25.10
N LEU A 398 -8.18 -13.21 25.33
CA LEU A 398 -6.94 -13.59 24.64
C LEU A 398 -6.51 -15.03 24.98
N ARG A 399 -6.71 -15.47 26.23
CA ARG A 399 -6.44 -16.86 26.63
C ARG A 399 -7.34 -17.85 25.90
N LEU A 400 -8.64 -17.55 25.79
CA LEU A 400 -9.59 -18.37 25.04
C LEU A 400 -9.25 -18.42 23.54
N ALA A 401 -8.83 -17.29 22.97
CA ALA A 401 -8.45 -17.22 21.56
C ALA A 401 -7.17 -17.99 21.20
N LYS A 402 -6.28 -18.26 22.17
CA LYS A 402 -5.07 -19.10 21.96
C LYS A 402 -5.37 -20.61 21.98
N GLN A 403 -6.55 -21.02 22.47
CA GLN A 403 -6.95 -22.43 22.58
C GLN A 403 -7.76 -22.92 21.37
N LEU A 404 -8.11 -22.02 20.46
CA LEU A 404 -8.78 -22.25 19.17
C LEU A 404 -7.77 -22.10 18.04
#